data_AF-A0A7W6S0W8-F1
#
_entry.id   AF-A0A7W6S0W8-F1
#
_cell.length_a   1.000
_cell.length_b   1.000
_cell.length_c   1.000
_cell.angle_alpha   90.00
_cell.angle_beta   90.00
_cell.angle_gamma   90.00
#
_symmetry.space_group_name_H-M   'P 1'
#
loop_
_entity.id
_entity.type
_entity.pdbx_description
1 polymer ?
#
loop_
_entity_poly.entity_id
_entity_poly.type
_entity_poly.pdbx_seq_one_letter_code
_entity_poly.pdbx_strand_id
1 'polypeptide(L)'
;MEDDADERAAIAEFDGGIPREWCDGWARLQAMAPPAGCTPRQWARLIDDAGRFLDQWAATASSLGWTTADVWGVHPTRPMARYDHMGLVGLLDGARVVVLTADTATLRTASGATNNAYRRPVTGSVPVWTLRASP
;
A
#
# COMPACT_ATOMS: atom_id res chain seq x y z
N MET A 1 -40.78 7.80 -10.12
CA MET A 1 -40.37 9.08 -10.72
C MET A 1 -39.71 9.83 -9.60
N GLU A 2 -38.37 9.89 -9.70
CA GLU A 2 -37.40 10.55 -8.81
C GLU A 2 -37.42 9.98 -7.37
N ASP A 3 -36.45 9.16 -6.96
CA ASP A 3 -35.11 9.61 -6.55
C ASP A 3 -33.98 8.59 -6.85
N ASP A 4 -34.07 7.81 -7.94
CA ASP A 4 -32.92 7.13 -8.59
C ASP A 4 -31.82 8.11 -9.08
N ALA A 5 -31.98 9.42 -8.81
CA ALA A 5 -31.10 10.50 -9.23
C ALA A 5 -29.99 10.82 -8.22
N ASP A 6 -30.10 10.36 -6.97
CA ASP A 6 -29.06 10.54 -5.95
C ASP A 6 -27.86 9.58 -6.16
N GLU A 7 -27.99 8.63 -7.09
CA GLU A 7 -26.99 7.58 -7.36
C GLU A 7 -25.99 7.96 -8.49
N ARG A 8 -26.08 9.16 -9.09
CA ARG A 8 -25.31 9.49 -10.32
C ARG A 8 -24.56 10.82 -10.40
N ALA A 9 -24.40 11.58 -9.31
CA ALA A 9 -23.63 12.83 -9.40
C ALA A 9 -22.95 13.26 -8.09
N ALA A 10 -21.82 12.63 -7.75
CA ALA A 10 -20.77 13.31 -6.98
C ALA A 10 -19.37 12.82 -7.40
N ILE A 11 -18.99 13.27 -8.61
CA ILE A 11 -17.62 13.57 -9.03
C ILE A 11 -16.77 12.37 -9.47
N ALA A 12 -17.04 11.96 -10.72
CA ALA A 12 -15.98 11.54 -11.63
C ALA A 12 -15.14 12.78 -12.01
N GLU A 13 -14.22 13.22 -11.16
CA GLU A 13 -13.23 14.25 -11.51
C GLU A 13 -12.04 14.23 -10.53
N PHE A 14 -11.08 13.33 -10.74
CA PHE A 14 -9.67 13.64 -10.53
C PHE A 14 -8.83 12.69 -11.39
N ASP A 15 -8.43 13.21 -12.55
CA ASP A 15 -7.57 12.56 -13.53
C ASP A 15 -6.45 11.74 -12.88
N GLY A 16 -6.44 10.44 -13.14
CA GLY A 16 -5.37 9.50 -12.79
C GLY A 16 -5.35 8.96 -11.35
N GLY A 17 -6.05 9.59 -10.39
CA GLY A 17 -6.39 9.09 -9.05
C GLY A 17 -5.26 8.71 -8.07
N ILE A 18 -4.03 8.45 -8.55
CA ILE A 18 -2.92 8.00 -7.73
C ILE A 18 -2.24 9.22 -7.05
N PRO A 19 -2.12 9.23 -5.71
CA PRO A 19 -1.39 10.28 -5.00
C PRO A 19 0.05 10.37 -5.49
N ARG A 20 0.49 11.57 -5.89
CA ARG A 20 1.87 11.80 -6.39
C ARG A 20 2.93 11.31 -5.40
N GLU A 21 2.67 11.50 -4.10
CA GLU A 21 3.55 11.03 -3.04
C GLU A 21 3.82 9.50 -3.09
N TRP A 22 2.89 8.70 -3.59
CA TRP A 22 3.08 7.25 -3.72
C TRP A 22 3.99 6.92 -4.91
N CYS A 23 3.83 7.61 -6.04
CA CYS A 23 4.70 7.47 -7.19
C CYS A 23 6.14 7.92 -6.87
N ASP A 24 6.30 9.11 -6.27
CA ASP A 24 7.59 9.65 -5.87
C ASP A 24 8.24 8.75 -4.79
N GLY A 25 7.43 8.27 -3.86
CA GLY A 25 7.84 7.32 -2.84
C GLY A 25 8.40 6.03 -3.44
N TRP A 26 7.68 5.42 -4.39
CA TRP A 26 8.13 4.19 -5.05
C TRP A 26 9.37 4.39 -5.93
N ALA A 27 9.48 5.52 -6.64
CA ALA A 27 10.70 5.88 -7.36
C ALA A 27 11.91 5.98 -6.41
N ARG A 28 11.71 6.58 -5.23
CA ARG A 28 12.74 6.65 -4.19
C ARG A 28 13.10 5.26 -3.64
N LEU A 29 12.13 4.37 -3.44
CA LEU A 29 12.42 2.99 -3.00
C LEU A 29 13.31 2.24 -4.00
N GLN A 30 13.06 2.38 -5.29
CA GLN A 30 13.87 1.76 -6.35
C GLN A 30 15.33 2.24 -6.35
N ALA A 31 15.57 3.50 -5.96
CA ALA A 31 16.91 4.08 -5.87
C ALA A 31 17.61 3.83 -4.52
N MET A 32 16.89 3.36 -3.50
CA MET A 32 17.42 3.15 -2.15
C MET A 32 18.00 1.74 -1.98
N ALA A 33 19.19 1.67 -1.38
CA ALA A 33 19.70 0.42 -0.83
C ALA A 33 18.79 -0.08 0.32
N PRO A 34 18.72 -1.40 0.56
CA PRO A 34 17.94 -1.96 1.65
C PRO A 34 18.27 -1.29 3.00
N PRO A 35 17.25 -0.76 3.72
CA PRO A 35 17.42 -0.24 5.07
C PRO A 35 17.92 -1.30 6.05
N ALA A 36 18.48 -0.86 7.17
CA ALA A 36 18.99 -1.77 8.19
C ALA A 36 17.88 -2.68 8.72
N GLY A 37 18.14 -3.98 8.77
CA GLY A 37 17.14 -4.99 9.16
C GLY A 37 16.21 -5.47 8.04
N CYS A 38 16.38 -4.98 6.80
CA CYS A 38 15.76 -5.54 5.60
C CYS A 38 16.78 -6.39 4.84
N THR A 39 16.48 -7.67 4.59
CA THR A 39 17.31 -8.44 3.66
C THR A 39 17.11 -7.93 2.22
N PRO A 40 18.11 -8.04 1.32
CA PRO A 40 17.96 -7.63 -0.08
C PRO A 40 16.76 -8.28 -0.78
N ARG A 41 16.48 -9.55 -0.45
CA ARG A 41 15.33 -10.30 -0.99
C ARG A 41 13.99 -9.73 -0.52
N GLN A 42 13.86 -9.39 0.76
CA GLN A 42 12.64 -8.75 1.28
C GLN A 42 12.43 -7.37 0.65
N TRP A 43 13.52 -6.60 0.50
CA TRP A 43 13.46 -5.28 -0.10
C TRP A 43 13.02 -5.32 -1.58
N ALA A 44 13.63 -6.17 -2.38
CA ALA A 44 13.26 -6.35 -3.78
C ALA A 44 11.79 -6.78 -3.92
N ARG A 45 11.34 -7.73 -3.09
CA ARG A 45 9.94 -8.17 -3.08
C ARG A 45 8.98 -7.03 -2.74
N LEU A 46 9.30 -6.21 -1.73
CA LEU A 46 8.49 -5.05 -1.37
C LEU A 46 8.38 -4.04 -2.53
N ILE A 47 9.47 -3.80 -3.26
CA ILE A 47 9.47 -2.92 -4.44
C ILE A 47 8.60 -3.48 -5.56
N ASP A 48 8.69 -4.79 -5.83
CA ASP A 48 7.88 -5.46 -6.84
C ASP A 48 6.38 -5.44 -6.48
N ASP A 49 6.06 -5.75 -5.23
CA ASP A 49 4.69 -5.74 -4.73
C ASP A 49 4.11 -4.31 -4.73
N ALA A 50 4.93 -3.31 -4.39
CA ALA A 50 4.57 -1.89 -4.53
C ALA A 50 4.24 -1.52 -5.97
N GLY A 51 5.06 -1.94 -6.94
CA GLY A 51 4.82 -1.67 -8.36
C GLY A 51 3.51 -2.28 -8.84
N ARG A 52 3.25 -3.55 -8.49
CA ARG A 52 1.97 -4.21 -8.84
C ARG A 52 0.76 -3.55 -8.18
N PHE A 53 0.90 -3.08 -6.94
CA PHE A 53 -0.16 -2.36 -6.24
C PHE A 53 -0.44 -1.00 -6.90
N LEU A 54 0.61 -0.24 -7.23
CA LEU A 54 0.48 1.05 -7.91
C LEU A 54 -0.25 0.93 -9.25
N ASP A 55 0.14 -0.06 -10.04
CA ASP A 55 -0.43 -0.32 -11.37
C ASP A 55 -1.93 -0.68 -11.32
N GLN A 56 -2.33 -1.52 -10.36
CA GLN A 56 -3.68 -2.10 -10.36
C GLN A 56 -4.67 -1.44 -9.38
N TRP A 57 -4.18 -0.90 -8.27
CA TRP A 57 -5.03 -0.58 -7.11
C TRP A 57 -4.85 0.81 -6.57
N ALA A 58 -3.79 1.56 -6.92
CA ALA A 58 -3.53 2.82 -6.22
C ALA A 58 -4.60 3.90 -6.45
N ALA A 59 -5.14 4.02 -7.67
CA ALA A 59 -6.22 4.97 -7.94
C ALA A 59 -7.49 4.60 -7.14
N THR A 60 -7.82 3.31 -7.10
CA THR A 60 -8.96 2.77 -6.32
C THR A 60 -8.75 2.93 -4.81
N ALA A 61 -7.55 2.66 -4.30
CA ALA A 61 -7.23 2.82 -2.89
C ALA A 61 -7.39 4.28 -2.45
N SER A 62 -6.87 5.20 -3.27
CA SER A 62 -6.99 6.64 -3.07
C SER A 62 -8.45 7.10 -3.05
N SER A 63 -9.27 6.65 -4.01
CA SER A 63 -10.71 7.00 -4.06
C SER A 63 -11.52 6.41 -2.90
N LEU A 64 -11.12 5.24 -2.40
CA LEU A 64 -11.65 4.59 -1.20
C LEU A 64 -11.12 5.23 0.11
N GLY A 65 -10.26 6.25 -0.01
CA GLY A 65 -9.75 7.04 1.10
C GLY A 65 -8.57 6.40 1.86
N TRP A 66 -7.92 5.36 1.34
CA TRP A 66 -6.72 4.77 1.95
C TRP A 66 -5.61 5.82 2.05
N THR A 67 -5.03 5.97 3.24
CA THR A 67 -3.96 6.95 3.45
C THR A 67 -2.58 6.36 3.16
N THR A 68 -1.58 7.23 3.07
CA THR A 68 -0.19 6.81 2.92
C THR A 68 0.28 5.88 4.04
N ALA A 69 -0.17 6.10 5.28
CA ALA A 69 0.16 5.21 6.39
C ALA A 69 -0.51 3.83 6.24
N ASP A 70 -1.76 3.79 5.76
CA ASP A 70 -2.50 2.54 5.55
C ASP A 70 -1.86 1.65 4.48
N VAL A 71 -1.24 2.26 3.46
CA VAL A 71 -0.65 1.53 2.31
C VAL A 71 0.85 1.29 2.49
N TRP A 72 1.59 2.30 2.94
CA TRP A 72 3.06 2.34 2.90
C TRP A 72 3.70 2.37 4.28
N GLY A 73 2.91 2.34 5.35
CA GLY A 73 3.39 2.40 6.72
C GLY A 73 4.32 1.23 7.07
N VAL A 74 5.37 1.54 7.81
CA VAL A 74 6.28 0.56 8.43
C VAL A 74 6.79 1.10 9.76
N HIS A 75 7.29 0.21 10.63
CA HIS A 75 7.95 0.63 11.86
C HIS A 75 9.31 1.29 11.55
N PRO A 76 9.62 2.47 12.14
CA PRO A 76 10.79 3.28 11.75
C PRO A 76 12.15 2.61 11.98
N THR A 77 12.27 1.71 12.97
CA THR A 77 13.53 1.00 13.28
C THR A 77 13.48 -0.50 13.04
N ARG A 78 12.29 -1.05 12.75
CA ARG A 78 12.05 -2.52 12.64
C ARG A 78 11.08 -2.80 11.47
N PRO A 79 11.35 -2.27 10.26
CA PRO A 79 10.36 -2.16 9.20
C PRO A 79 9.76 -3.49 8.76
N MET A 80 10.58 -4.55 8.66
CA MET A 80 10.15 -5.88 8.23
C MET A 80 9.84 -6.86 9.37
N ALA A 81 9.96 -6.43 10.64
CA ALA A 81 9.77 -7.29 11.82
C ALA A 81 8.51 -6.97 12.63
N ARG A 82 7.84 -5.84 12.35
CA ARG A 82 6.64 -5.38 13.05
C ARG A 82 5.45 -5.37 12.09
N TYR A 83 4.83 -6.53 11.92
CA TYR A 83 3.65 -6.71 11.05
C TYR A 83 2.46 -5.87 11.50
N ASP A 84 2.35 -5.59 12.80
CA ASP A 84 1.37 -4.69 13.39
C ASP A 84 1.52 -3.23 12.92
N HIS A 85 2.68 -2.89 12.35
CA HIS A 85 2.96 -1.58 11.77
C HIS A 85 2.94 -1.53 10.24
N MET A 86 2.79 -2.67 9.58
CA MET A 86 2.85 -2.74 8.12
C MET A 86 1.54 -2.25 7.50
N GLY A 87 1.67 -1.28 6.61
CA GLY A 87 0.65 -0.97 5.64
C GLY A 87 0.49 -2.08 4.61
N LEU A 88 -0.52 -1.94 3.76
CA LEU A 88 -0.95 -2.94 2.80
C LEU A 88 0.19 -3.52 1.96
N VAL A 89 1.11 -2.69 1.45
CA VAL A 89 2.22 -3.14 0.61
C VAL A 89 3.19 -4.03 1.38
N GLY A 90 3.46 -3.73 2.65
CA GLY A 90 4.29 -4.58 3.50
C GLY A 90 3.65 -5.94 3.83
N LEU A 91 2.32 -5.98 3.89
CA LEU A 91 1.54 -7.19 4.16
C LEU A 91 1.41 -8.12 2.94
N LEU A 92 1.70 -7.64 1.72
CA LEU A 92 1.61 -8.47 0.52
C LEU A 92 2.57 -9.65 0.58
N ASP A 93 3.85 -9.41 0.87
CA ASP A 93 4.89 -10.44 0.92
C ASP A 93 4.79 -11.49 -0.22
N GLY A 94 4.57 -11.01 -1.45
CA GLY A 94 4.38 -11.81 -2.67
C GLY A 94 2.94 -12.26 -2.94
N ALA A 95 1.99 -11.96 -2.06
CA ALA A 95 0.56 -12.05 -2.35
C ALA A 95 0.11 -10.92 -3.28
N ARG A 96 -1.09 -11.05 -3.82
CA ARG A 96 -1.75 -10.02 -4.62
C ARG A 96 -3.05 -9.56 -3.96
N VAL A 97 -3.34 -8.26 -4.06
CA VAL A 97 -4.68 -7.75 -3.75
C VAL A 97 -5.63 -8.27 -4.83
N VAL A 98 -6.74 -8.86 -4.42
CA VAL A 98 -7.79 -9.36 -5.32
C VAL A 98 -9.12 -8.67 -5.11
N VAL A 99 -9.31 -8.08 -3.93
CA VAL A 99 -10.46 -7.23 -3.59
C VAL A 99 -9.94 -6.11 -2.72
N LEU A 100 -10.39 -4.89 -2.97
CA LEU A 100 -10.11 -3.71 -2.16
C LEU A 100 -11.42 -2.98 -1.88
N THR A 101 -11.65 -2.68 -0.61
CA THR A 101 -12.79 -1.88 -0.12
C THR A 101 -12.25 -0.72 0.72
N ALA A 102 -13.13 0.17 1.21
CA ALA A 102 -12.72 1.27 2.07
C ALA A 102 -12.01 0.83 3.36
N ASP A 103 -12.33 -0.39 3.84
CA ASP A 103 -11.91 -0.88 5.16
C ASP A 103 -11.05 -2.15 5.10
N THR A 104 -11.00 -2.86 3.97
CA THR A 104 -10.31 -4.15 3.88
C THR A 104 -9.68 -4.38 2.51
N ALA A 105 -8.60 -5.16 2.50
CA ALA A 105 -7.99 -5.72 1.30
C ALA A 105 -7.94 -7.24 1.43
N THR A 106 -8.49 -7.97 0.46
CA THR A 106 -8.31 -9.43 0.37
C THR A 106 -7.03 -9.72 -0.39
N LEU A 107 -6.11 -10.42 0.27
CA LEU A 107 -4.84 -10.83 -0.26
C LEU A 107 -4.92 -12.30 -0.66
N ARG A 108 -4.38 -12.65 -1.82
CA ARG A 108 -4.27 -14.04 -2.28
C ARG A 108 -2.81 -14.42 -2.48
N THR A 109 -2.36 -15.44 -1.77
CA THR A 109 -1.00 -15.98 -1.89
C THR A 109 -0.84 -16.78 -3.19
N ALA A 110 0.41 -17.13 -3.53
CA ALA A 110 0.70 -18.01 -4.66
C ALA A 110 0.09 -19.42 -4.50
N SER A 111 -0.08 -19.91 -3.27
CA SER A 111 -0.74 -21.19 -2.98
C SER A 111 -2.27 -21.13 -3.13
N GLY A 112 -2.85 -19.95 -3.39
CA GLY A 112 -4.28 -19.73 -3.52
C GLY A 112 -5.01 -19.45 -2.20
N ALA A 113 -4.31 -19.50 -1.06
CA ALA A 113 -4.88 -19.11 0.23
C ALA A 113 -5.23 -17.62 0.22
N THR A 114 -6.34 -17.27 0.89
CA THR A 114 -6.81 -15.88 0.99
C THR A 114 -6.82 -15.41 2.44
N ASN A 115 -6.42 -14.16 2.67
CA ASN A 115 -6.44 -13.51 3.96
C ASN A 115 -6.95 -12.07 3.81
N ASN A 116 -7.69 -11.57 4.79
CA ASN A 116 -8.14 -10.18 4.80
C ASN A 116 -7.21 -9.33 5.67
N ALA A 117 -6.60 -8.33 5.04
CA ALA A 117 -5.93 -7.24 5.74
C ALA A 117 -6.96 -6.14 6.02
N TYR A 118 -7.12 -5.78 7.29
CA TYR A 118 -8.00 -4.69 7.69
C TYR A 118 -7.22 -3.38 7.62
N ARG A 119 -7.82 -2.36 7.03
CA ARG A 119 -7.33 -0.99 7.11
C ARG A 119 -7.29 -0.58 8.58
N ARG A 120 -6.11 -0.21 9.06
CA ARG A 120 -5.93 0.27 10.42
C ARG A 120 -4.97 1.45 10.38
N PRO A 121 -5.36 2.62 10.93
CA PRO A 121 -4.42 3.72 11.11
C PRO A 121 -3.36 3.26 12.12
N VAL A 122 -2.18 2.88 11.62
CA VAL A 122 -1.10 2.45 12.51
C VAL A 122 -0.41 3.68 13.08
N THR A 123 -0.71 3.99 14.34
CA THR A 123 -0.02 5.04 15.08
C THR A 123 1.48 4.73 15.18
N GLY A 124 2.32 5.71 14.82
CA GLY A 124 3.78 5.56 14.88
C GLY A 124 4.42 4.85 13.68
N SER A 125 3.64 4.47 12.66
CA SER A 125 4.20 4.06 11.37
C SER A 125 4.64 5.25 10.54
N VAL A 126 5.71 5.05 9.78
CA VAL A 126 6.22 6.03 8.81
C VAL A 126 6.16 5.42 7.40
N PRO A 127 6.00 6.21 6.34
CA PRO A 127 6.07 5.70 4.98
C PRO A 127 7.44 5.08 4.72
N VAL A 128 7.49 3.92 4.06
CA VAL A 128 8.71 3.13 3.86
C VAL A 128 9.87 3.90 3.19
N TRP A 129 9.58 4.87 2.32
CA TRP A 129 10.60 5.72 1.68
C TRP A 129 11.25 6.76 2.62
N THR A 130 10.73 6.93 3.84
CA THR A 130 11.34 7.81 4.85
C THR A 130 12.45 7.13 5.66
N LEU A 131 12.59 5.80 5.52
CA LEU A 131 13.65 5.05 6.17
C LEU A 131 15.03 5.54 5.71
N ARG A 132 16.01 5.42 6.60
CA ARG A 132 17.40 5.68 6.24
C ARG A 132 17.99 4.41 5.62
N ALA A 133 18.64 4.56 4.47
CA ALA A 133 19.44 3.49 3.89
C ALA A 133 20.56 3.10 4.89
N SER A 134 20.94 1.82 4.89
CA SER A 134 22.16 1.41 5.59
C SER A 134 23.37 2.06 4.92
N PRO A 135 24.39 2.50 5.69
CA PRO A 135 25.63 3.03 5.14
C PRO A 135 26.39 2.00 4.29
#